data_AF-A0A916WA51-F1
#
_entry.id   AF-A0A916WA51-F1
#
_cell.length_a   1.000
_cell.length_b   1.000
_cell.length_c   1.000
_cell.angle_alpha   90.00
_cell.angle_beta   90.00
_cell.angle_gamma   90.00
#
_symmetry.space_group_name_H-M   'P 1'
#
loop_
_entity.id
_entity.type
_entity.pdbx_description
1 polymer ?
#
loop_
_entity_poly.entity_id
_entity_poly.type
_entity_poly.pdbx_seq_one_letter_code
_entity_poly.pdbx_strand_id
1 'polypeptide(L)' 'MYTIKFWLFWTLGVAAAAIILSLFKNEGINWGLIATLSIAGLIGSMISARLKKAAKKDVN' A
#
# COMPACT_ATOMS: atom_id res chain seq x y z
N MET A 1 3.88 -1.14 16.97
CA MET A 1 2.77 -2.08 16.69
C MET A 1 1.77 -1.63 15.60
N TYR A 2 1.87 -0.43 15.01
CA TYR A 2 0.93 0.03 13.96
C TYR A 2 1.29 -0.40 12.53
N THR A 3 2.59 -0.61 12.25
CA THR A 3 3.08 -0.90 10.90
C THR A 3 2.63 -2.24 10.35
N ILE A 4 2.53 -3.29 11.18
CA ILE A 4 2.12 -4.64 10.74
C ILE A 4 0.63 -4.74 10.42
N LYS A 5 -0.23 -4.09 11.22
CA LYS A 5 -1.68 -4.05 10.94
C LYS A 5 -1.96 -3.27 9.64
N PHE A 6 -1.28 -2.13 9.45
CA PHE A 6 -1.36 -1.38 8.21
C PHE A 6 -0.88 -2.21 7.02
N TRP A 7 0.26 -2.90 7.17
CA TRP A 7 0.82 -3.71 6.09
C TRP A 7 -0.08 -4.88 5.70
N LEU A 8 -0.70 -5.57 6.66
CA LEU A 8 -1.66 -6.65 6.40
C LEU A 8 -2.92 -6.14 5.67
N PHE A 9 -3.49 -5.02 6.11
CA PHE A 9 -4.63 -4.42 5.41
C PHE A 9 -4.25 -3.93 4.00
N TRP A 10 -3.04 -3.39 3.85
CA TRP A 10 -2.53 -2.93 2.57
C TRP A 10 -2.35 -4.09 1.58
N THR A 11 -1.68 -5.18 1.99
CA THR A 11 -1.48 -6.35 1.12
C THR A 11 -2.80 -7.02 0.77
N LEU A 12 -3.76 -7.08 1.70
CA LEU A 12 -5.10 -7.59 1.42
C LEU A 12 -5.84 -6.71 0.38
N GLY A 13 -5.73 -5.38 0.49
CA GLY A 13 -6.30 -4.43 -0.48
C GLY A 13 -5.66 -4.54 -1.87
N VAL A 14 -4.33 -4.68 -1.93
CA VAL A 14 -3.61 -4.89 -3.21
C VAL A 14 -4.02 -6.21 -3.84
N ALA A 15 -4.16 -7.28 -3.07
CA ALA A 15 -4.63 -8.58 -3.57
C ALA A 15 -6.05 -8.48 -4.14
N ALA A 16 -6.98 -7.83 -3.43
CA ALA A 16 -8.35 -7.61 -3.91
C ALA A 16 -8.38 -6.76 -5.19
N ALA A 17 -7.62 -5.66 -5.24
CA ALA A 17 -7.53 -4.81 -6.43
C ALA A 17 -6.95 -5.56 -7.63
N ALA A 18 -5.96 -6.41 -7.42
CA ALA A 18 -5.37 -7.22 -8.48
C ALA A 18 -6.34 -8.28 -9.03
N ILE A 19 -7.14 -8.90 -8.16
CA ILE A 19 -8.21 -9.83 -8.57
C ILE A 19 -9.27 -9.09 -9.39
N ILE A 20 -9.71 -7.92 -8.92
CA ILE A 20 -10.69 -7.09 -9.64
C ILE A 20 -10.15 -6.67 -11.01
N LEU A 21 -8.90 -6.20 -11.08
CA LEU A 21 -8.24 -5.85 -12.35
C LEU A 21 -8.08 -7.04 -13.29
N SER A 22 -7.74 -8.22 -12.76
CA SER A 22 -7.62 -9.45 -13.54
C SER A 22 -8.98 -9.86 -14.13
N LEU A 23 -10.06 -9.80 -13.33
CA LEU A 23 -11.42 -10.03 -13.82
C LEU A 23 -11.87 -8.98 -14.84
N PHE A 24 -11.49 -7.72 -14.65
CA PHE A 24 -11.90 -6.62 -15.53
C PHE A 24 -11.17 -6.63 -16.87
N LYS A 25 -9.90 -7.02 -16.89
CA LYS A 25 -9.09 -7.13 -18.12
C LYS A 25 -9.18 -8.51 -18.76
N ASN A 26 -9.81 -9.48 -18.10
CA ASN A 26 -9.86 -10.89 -18.49
C ASN A 26 -8.46 -11.47 -18.81
N GLU A 27 -7.44 -10.92 -18.16
CA GLU A 27 -6.03 -11.29 -18.28
C GLU A 27 -5.57 -11.96 -16.99
N GLY A 28 -4.59 -12.85 -17.10
CA GLY A 28 -3.99 -13.51 -15.93
C GLY A 28 -3.46 -12.51 -14.90
N ILE A 29 -3.43 -12.92 -13.63
CA ILE A 29 -2.96 -12.08 -12.52
C ILE A 29 -1.51 -11.66 -12.77
N ASN A 30 -1.29 -10.35 -12.90
CA ASN A 30 0.05 -9.79 -13.05
C ASN A 30 0.74 -9.66 -11.70
N TRP A 31 1.46 -10.70 -11.31
CA TRP A 31 2.23 -10.77 -10.06
C TRP A 31 3.29 -9.67 -9.94
N GLY A 32 3.83 -9.18 -11.05
CA GLY A 32 4.76 -8.05 -11.07
C GLY A 32 4.11 -6.74 -10.63
N LEU A 33 2.86 -6.51 -11.06
CA LEU A 33 2.06 -5.36 -10.63
C LEU A 33 1.78 -5.43 -9.12
N ILE A 34 1.43 -6.61 -8.60
CA ILE A 34 1.17 -6.83 -7.16
C ILE A 34 2.41 -6.53 -6.32
N ALA A 35 3.58 -7.04 -6.75
CA ALA A 35 4.85 -6.78 -6.07
C ALA A 35 5.18 -5.28 -6.05
N THR A 36 5.00 -4.61 -7.19
CA THR A 36 5.26 -3.17 -7.33
C THR A 36 4.33 -2.34 -6.43
N LEU A 37 3.04 -2.64 -6.42
CA LEU A 37 2.04 -1.96 -5.57
C LEU A 37 2.28 -2.21 -4.07
N SER A 38 2.79 -3.38 -3.69
CA SER A 38 3.18 -3.65 -2.31
C SER A 38 4.37 -2.79 -1.86
N ILE A 39 5.41 -2.67 -2.70
CA ILE A 39 6.58 -1.83 -2.43
C ILE A 39 6.17 -0.35 -2.40
N ALA A 40 5.35 0.09 -3.36
CA ALA A 40 4.84 1.46 -3.41
C ALA A 40 4.05 1.83 -2.14
N GLY A 41 3.24 0.91 -1.62
CA GLY A 41 2.53 1.11 -0.35
C GLY A 41 3.42 1.25 0.88
N LEU A 42 4.50 0.46 0.95
CA LEU A 42 5.51 0.58 2.00
C LEU A 42 6.20 1.95 1.95
N ILE A 43 6.62 2.39 0.76
CA ILE A 43 7.25 3.69 0.56
C ILE A 43 6.27 4.82 0.93
N GLY A 44 5.03 4.75 0.45
CA GLY A 44 3.97 5.70 0.78
C GLY A 44 3.76 5.80 2.30
N SER A 45 3.67 4.66 2.99
CA SER A 45 3.54 4.59 4.45
C SER A 45 4.70 5.30 5.18
N MET A 46 5.94 5.08 4.73
CA MET A 46 7.12 5.76 5.31
C MET A 46 7.05 7.27 5.12
N ILE A 47 6.68 7.73 3.91
CA ILE A 47 6.53 9.15 3.61
C ILE A 47 5.42 9.77 4.45
N SER A 48 4.25 9.13 4.55
CA SER A 48 3.14 9.58 5.39
C SER A 48 3.53 9.67 6.87
N ALA A 49 4.28 8.69 7.38
CA ALA A 49 4.76 8.72 8.76
C ALA A 49 5.74 9.88 9.02
N ARG A 50 6.61 10.19 8.05
CA ARG A 50 7.54 11.33 8.11
C ARG A 50 6.80 12.66 8.04
N LEU A 51 5.85 12.81 7.12
CA LEU A 51 4.97 13.98 6.99
C LEU A 51 4.19 14.23 8.28
N LYS A 52 3.59 13.19 8.87
CA LYS A 52 2.82 13.33 10.11
C LYS A 52 3.68 13.75 11.29
N LYS A 53 4.96 13.32 11.33
CA LYS A 53 5.93 13.78 12.34
C LYS A 53 6.36 15.23 12.12
N ALA A 54 6.57 15.63 10.87
CA ALA A 54 6.92 17.01 10.52
C ALA A 54 5.76 17.96 10.86
N ALA A 55 4.54 17.64 10.44
CA ALA A 55 3.35 18.44 10.72
C ALA A 55 3.05 18.58 12.23
N LYS A 56 3.42 17.59 13.05
CA LYS A 56 3.26 17.65 14.51
C LYS A 56 4.33 18.50 15.20
N LYS A 57 5.47 18.74 14.53
CA LYS A 57 6.57 19.55 15.04
C LYS A 57 6.33 21.05 14.81
N ASP A 58 5.60 21.43 13.76
CA ASP A 58 5.22 22.82 13.50
C ASP A 58 4.09 23.36 14.40
N VAL A 59 3.38 22.49 15.12
CA VAL A 59 2.23 22.87 15.96
C VAL A 59 2.61 23.08 17.44
N ASN A 60 3.88 22.91 17.82
CA ASN A 60 4.36 23.05 19.21
C ASN A 60 5.63 23.88 19.29
#